data_AF-A0A0X3AR39-F1
#
_entry.id   AF-A0A0X3AR39-F1
#
_cell.length_a   1.000
_cell.length_b   1.000
_cell.length_c   1.000
_cell.angle_alpha   90.00
_cell.angle_beta   90.00
_cell.angle_gamma   90.00
#
_symmetry.space_group_name_H-M   'P 1'
#
loop_
_entity.id
_entity.type
_entity.pdbx_description
1 polymer ?
#
loop_
_entity_poly.entity_id
_entity_poly.type
_entity_poly.pdbx_seq_one_letter_code
_entity_poly.pdbx_strand_id
1 'polypeptide(L)'
;MLSFHLHYISGKEKKTVKIKEEYSMELIKQLLMGLILINAIIKLSFWKKRQIGIMLLIYTAFILWIYPLSIKQSKTQIENFLADSVMMQNVSVLVTVESGLFFAFCFAVLMGWYENKKHQILRLVLHYYPGVLLFLVLFYGLTQAAFTCTGFNFLTMAILYASTVILSMVLAIIAIKKSLPDFDLRLEIHFIVSLIICILGLIITVDGNIVYKTSNETLNFRNILLTAGLFLLFFLVGCIGNKIKWKLTQ
;
A
#
# COMPACT_ATOMS: atom_id res chain seq x y z
N MET A 1 29.32 -44.29 4.62
CA MET A 1 29.96 -42.99 4.30
C MET A 1 29.18 -42.17 3.26
N LEU A 2 28.68 -42.77 2.16
CA LEU A 2 27.88 -42.06 1.14
C LEU A 2 26.51 -41.50 1.61
N SER A 3 25.81 -42.19 2.52
CA SER A 3 24.48 -41.76 3.00
C SER A 3 24.52 -40.46 3.83
N PHE A 4 25.60 -40.24 4.59
CA PHE A 4 25.83 -38.99 5.33
C PHE A 4 26.15 -37.82 4.39
N HIS A 5 26.86 -38.08 3.30
CA HIS A 5 27.23 -37.05 2.32
C HIS A 5 26.02 -36.55 1.51
N LEU A 6 25.06 -37.42 1.19
CA LEU A 6 23.80 -37.05 0.53
C LEU A 6 22.85 -36.27 1.46
N HIS A 7 22.79 -36.62 2.74
CA HIS A 7 21.98 -35.89 3.73
C HIS A 7 22.53 -34.46 3.94
N TYR A 8 23.85 -34.30 3.93
CA TYR A 8 24.50 -32.99 4.05
C TYR A 8 24.29 -32.11 2.81
N ILE A 9 24.34 -32.68 1.60
CA ILE A 9 24.08 -31.96 0.36
C ILE A 9 22.60 -31.55 0.26
N SER A 10 21.65 -32.44 0.61
CA SER A 10 20.22 -32.11 0.65
C SER A 10 19.87 -31.05 1.70
N GLY A 11 20.53 -31.07 2.86
CA GLY A 11 20.40 -30.03 3.89
C GLY A 11 20.98 -28.69 3.44
N LYS A 12 22.08 -28.69 2.70
CA LYS A 12 22.70 -27.47 2.15
C LYS A 12 21.85 -26.89 1.01
N GLU A 13 21.31 -27.72 0.11
CA GLU A 13 20.39 -27.29 -0.94
C GLU A 13 19.08 -26.72 -0.39
N LYS A 14 18.43 -27.40 0.56
CA LYS A 14 17.22 -26.87 1.22
C LYS A 14 17.49 -25.55 1.93
N LYS A 15 18.67 -25.41 2.56
CA LYS A 15 19.06 -24.16 3.21
C LYS A 15 19.34 -23.07 2.18
N THR A 16 20.01 -23.36 1.08
CA THR A 16 20.26 -22.38 0.00
C THR A 16 19.00 -22.01 -0.77
N VAL A 17 18.05 -22.93 -0.97
CA VAL A 17 16.75 -22.65 -1.59
C VAL A 17 15.88 -21.80 -0.66
N LYS A 18 15.81 -22.15 0.63
CA LYS A 18 15.08 -21.37 1.63
C LYS A 18 15.66 -19.95 1.78
N ILE A 19 16.99 -19.83 1.80
CA ILE A 19 17.69 -18.53 1.81
C ILE A 19 17.39 -17.75 0.52
N LYS A 20 17.39 -18.40 -0.65
CA LYS A 20 17.07 -17.75 -1.93
C LYS A 20 15.61 -17.30 -2.03
N GLU A 21 14.67 -18.07 -1.48
CA GLU A 21 13.26 -17.68 -1.34
C GLU A 21 13.11 -16.50 -0.38
N GLU A 22 13.79 -16.50 0.76
CA GLU A 22 13.78 -15.40 1.74
C GLU A 22 14.31 -14.08 1.13
N TYR A 23 15.43 -14.12 0.40
CA TYR A 23 15.95 -12.98 -0.36
C TYR A 23 15.02 -12.54 -1.50
N SER A 24 14.37 -13.48 -2.19
CA SER A 24 13.40 -13.14 -3.25
C SER A 24 12.18 -12.42 -2.66
N MET A 25 11.70 -12.84 -1.49
CA MET A 25 10.55 -12.23 -0.81
C MET A 25 10.88 -10.84 -0.25
N GLU A 26 12.10 -10.61 0.24
CA GLU A 26 12.54 -9.29 0.67
C GLU A 26 12.61 -8.30 -0.51
N LEU A 27 13.15 -8.73 -1.65
CA LEU A 27 13.17 -7.94 -2.89
C LEU A 27 11.76 -7.60 -3.38
N ILE A 28 10.81 -8.54 -3.31
CA ILE A 28 9.41 -8.29 -3.68
C ILE A 28 8.78 -7.25 -2.75
N LYS A 29 9.03 -7.31 -1.43
CA LYS A 29 8.53 -6.32 -0.46
C LYS A 29 9.09 -4.91 -0.75
N GLN A 30 10.39 -4.81 -1.05
CA GLN A 30 11.03 -3.54 -1.43
C GLN A 30 10.46 -2.99 -2.75
N LEU A 31 10.28 -3.86 -3.74
CA LEU A 31 9.64 -3.51 -5.02
C LEU A 31 8.22 -2.98 -4.80
N LEU A 32 7.41 -3.67 -3.97
CA LEU A 32 6.05 -3.26 -3.64
C LEU A 32 6.03 -1.87 -2.99
N MET A 33 6.89 -1.61 -2.00
CA MET A 33 7.02 -0.29 -1.37
C MET A 33 7.42 0.80 -2.38
N GLY A 34 8.34 0.48 -3.30
CA GLY A 34 8.73 1.37 -4.38
C GLY A 34 7.56 1.69 -5.32
N LEU A 35 6.77 0.70 -5.71
CA LEU A 35 5.59 0.92 -6.55
C LEU A 35 4.52 1.74 -5.84
N ILE A 36 4.28 1.52 -4.55
CA ILE A 36 3.35 2.32 -3.73
C ILE A 36 3.78 3.80 -3.73
N LEU A 37 5.09 4.07 -3.56
CA LEU A 37 5.64 5.43 -3.63
C LEU A 37 5.41 6.04 -5.02
N ILE A 38 5.74 5.32 -6.08
CA ILE A 38 5.52 5.78 -7.47
C ILE A 38 4.05 6.09 -7.70
N ASN A 39 3.14 5.21 -7.26
CA ASN A 39 1.70 5.39 -7.41
C ASN A 39 1.21 6.66 -6.70
N ALA A 40 1.69 6.89 -5.47
CA ALA A 40 1.38 8.10 -4.72
C ALA A 40 1.91 9.38 -5.41
N ILE A 41 3.12 9.34 -5.98
CA ILE A 41 3.69 10.47 -6.72
C ILE A 41 2.86 10.78 -7.96
N ILE A 42 2.45 9.75 -8.71
CA ILE A 42 1.57 9.92 -9.88
C ILE A 42 0.22 10.51 -9.45
N LYS A 43 -0.38 10.01 -8.35
CA LYS A 43 -1.62 10.56 -7.78
C LYS A 43 -1.47 12.06 -7.44
N LEU A 44 -0.39 12.43 -6.75
CA LEU A 44 -0.09 13.83 -6.40
C LEU A 44 0.16 14.70 -7.65
N SER A 45 0.61 14.12 -8.76
CA SER A 45 0.81 14.84 -10.02
C SER A 45 -0.49 15.45 -10.56
N PHE A 46 -1.64 14.78 -10.37
CA PHE A 46 -2.94 15.31 -10.80
C PHE A 46 -3.44 16.50 -9.98
N TRP A 47 -2.84 16.76 -8.81
CA TRP A 47 -3.34 17.77 -7.88
C TRP A 47 -2.81 19.17 -8.20
N LYS A 48 -3.58 20.19 -7.79
CA LYS A 48 -3.14 21.59 -7.87
C LYS A 48 -1.96 21.83 -6.92
N LYS A 49 -1.06 22.76 -7.25
CA LYS A 49 0.11 23.12 -6.42
C LYS A 49 -0.25 23.39 -4.95
N ARG A 50 -1.40 24.04 -4.69
CA ARG A 50 -1.91 24.32 -3.32
C ARG A 50 -2.25 23.03 -2.56
N GLN A 51 -2.90 22.06 -3.23
CA GLN A 51 -3.28 20.79 -2.61
C GLN A 51 -2.04 19.93 -2.34
N ILE A 52 -1.06 19.93 -3.25
CA ILE A 52 0.24 19.27 -3.04
C ILE A 52 0.93 19.82 -1.79
N GLY A 53 0.97 21.15 -1.63
CA GLY A 53 1.58 21.78 -0.45
C GLY A 53 0.91 21.36 0.86
N ILE A 54 -0.44 21.31 0.88
CA ILE A 54 -1.19 20.85 2.05
C ILE A 54 -0.87 19.38 2.38
N MET A 55 -0.80 18.50 1.37
CA MET A 55 -0.47 17.09 1.60
C MET A 55 0.94 16.86 2.11
N LEU A 56 1.91 17.58 1.56
CA LEU A 56 3.29 17.51 2.03
C LEU A 56 3.38 17.94 3.50
N LEU A 57 2.65 18.98 3.89
CA LEU A 57 2.56 19.42 5.29
C LEU A 57 1.95 18.32 6.18
N ILE A 58 0.89 17.65 5.71
CA ILE A 58 0.29 16.51 6.43
C ILE A 58 1.30 15.37 6.61
N TYR A 59 2.10 15.04 5.59
CA TYR A 59 3.14 14.00 5.71
C TYR A 59 4.24 14.40 6.71
N THR A 60 4.68 15.67 6.69
CA THR A 60 5.64 16.19 7.67
C THR A 60 5.08 16.13 9.09
N ALA A 61 3.84 16.56 9.29
CA ALA A 61 3.18 16.52 10.59
C ALA A 61 3.02 15.08 11.09
N PHE A 62 2.68 14.15 10.20
CA PHE A 62 2.61 12.73 10.52
C PHE A 62 3.96 12.17 10.98
N ILE A 63 5.05 12.45 10.25
CA ILE A 63 6.41 12.02 10.62
C ILE A 63 6.78 12.55 12.01
N LEU A 64 6.52 13.83 12.28
CA LEU A 64 6.80 14.45 13.58
C LEU A 64 5.86 13.98 14.70
N TRP A 65 4.71 13.41 14.37
CA TRP A 65 3.81 12.84 15.38
C TRP A 65 4.17 11.39 15.71
N ILE A 66 4.62 10.63 14.70
CA ILE A 66 4.86 9.18 14.81
C ILE A 66 6.30 8.84 15.24
N TYR A 67 7.27 9.75 15.12
CA TYR A 67 8.67 9.49 15.50
C TYR A 67 8.88 8.89 16.91
N PRO A 68 8.14 9.27 17.98
CA PRO A 68 8.36 8.65 19.29
C PRO A 68 7.96 7.17 19.32
N LEU A 69 7.05 6.73 18.44
CA LEU A 69 6.67 5.32 18.31
C LEU A 69 7.72 4.55 17.52
N SER A 70 8.32 5.15 16.49
CA SER A 70 9.37 4.52 15.68
C SER A 70 10.64 4.18 16.49
N ILE A 71 10.94 4.94 17.54
CA ILE A 71 12.12 4.71 18.41
C ILE A 71 11.90 3.55 19.38
N LYS A 72 10.64 3.29 19.76
CA LYS A 72 10.30 2.24 20.74
C LYS A 72 10.27 0.84 20.12
N GLN A 73 10.05 0.72 18.80
CA GLN A 73 10.08 -0.57 18.11
C GLN A 73 11.52 -0.94 17.73
N SER A 74 11.98 -2.15 18.08
CA SER A 74 13.27 -2.69 17.62
C SER A 74 13.15 -3.22 16.17
N LYS A 75 14.26 -3.23 15.39
CA LYS A 75 14.29 -3.86 14.05
C LYS A 75 13.76 -5.30 14.07
N THR A 76 14.09 -6.04 15.12
CA THR A 76 13.64 -7.43 15.32
C THR A 76 12.13 -7.54 15.47
N GLN A 77 11.45 -6.55 16.04
CA GLN A 77 10.00 -6.55 16.11
C GLN A 77 9.34 -6.24 14.76
N ILE A 78 9.93 -5.39 13.92
CA ILE A 78 9.40 -5.12 12.57
C ILE A 78 9.63 -6.33 11.65
N GLU A 79 10.78 -6.98 11.75
CA GLU A 79 11.05 -8.23 11.01
C GLU A 79 10.17 -9.38 11.50
N ASN A 80 10.00 -9.56 12.82
CA ASN A 80 9.04 -10.53 13.36
C ASN A 80 7.59 -10.19 12.99
N PHE A 81 7.24 -8.89 12.88
CA PHE A 81 5.92 -8.41 12.47
C PHE A 81 5.67 -8.58 10.96
N LEU A 82 6.70 -8.43 10.13
CA LEU A 82 6.68 -8.69 8.68
C LEU A 82 6.89 -10.17 8.34
N ALA A 83 7.29 -11.01 9.30
CA ALA A 83 7.39 -12.46 9.18
C ALA A 83 6.10 -13.17 9.65
N ASP A 84 5.22 -12.47 10.36
CA ASP A 84 3.92 -13.01 10.75
C ASP A 84 2.96 -13.01 9.55
N SER A 85 2.60 -14.21 9.10
CA SER A 85 1.68 -14.47 7.99
C SER A 85 0.33 -13.74 8.16
N VAL A 86 -0.18 -13.60 9.39
CA VAL A 86 -1.47 -12.95 9.68
C VAL A 86 -1.40 -11.45 9.41
N MET A 87 -0.28 -10.81 9.75
CA MET A 87 -0.09 -9.38 9.53
C MET A 87 0.18 -9.07 8.06
N MET A 88 0.95 -9.91 7.36
CA MET A 88 1.12 -9.78 5.90
C MET A 88 -0.22 -9.94 5.17
N GLN A 89 -1.10 -10.83 5.63
CA GLN A 89 -2.45 -10.97 5.07
C GLN A 89 -3.29 -9.71 5.27
N ASN A 90 -3.29 -9.12 6.47
CA ASN A 90 -3.99 -7.86 6.74
C ASN A 90 -3.48 -6.70 5.87
N VAL A 91 -2.15 -6.64 5.64
CA VAL A 91 -1.56 -5.64 4.74
C VAL A 91 -1.99 -5.86 3.30
N SER A 92 -2.10 -7.10 2.81
CA SER A 92 -2.61 -7.37 1.46
C SER A 92 -4.08 -7.04 1.27
N VAL A 93 -4.91 -7.26 2.30
CA VAL A 93 -6.30 -6.77 2.27
C VAL A 93 -6.33 -5.25 2.13
N LEU A 94 -5.48 -4.54 2.89
CA LEU A 94 -5.36 -3.09 2.80
C LEU A 94 -4.87 -2.65 1.40
N VAL A 95 -3.88 -3.33 0.83
CA VAL A 95 -3.38 -3.11 -0.54
C VAL A 95 -4.51 -3.28 -1.55
N THR A 96 -5.29 -4.35 -1.43
CA THR A 96 -6.39 -4.66 -2.36
C THR A 96 -7.50 -3.60 -2.28
N VAL A 97 -7.88 -3.17 -1.08
CA VAL A 97 -8.86 -2.09 -0.88
C VAL A 97 -8.36 -0.78 -1.48
N GLU A 98 -7.08 -0.44 -1.27
CA GLU A 98 -6.52 0.79 -1.80
C GLU A 98 -6.42 0.77 -3.33
N SER A 99 -5.95 -0.33 -3.92
CA SER A 99 -5.97 -0.53 -5.37
C SER A 99 -7.39 -0.41 -5.94
N GLY A 100 -8.39 -0.95 -5.25
CA GLY A 100 -9.80 -0.78 -5.62
C GLY A 100 -10.26 0.68 -5.65
N LEU A 101 -9.85 1.48 -4.67
CA LEU A 101 -10.11 2.94 -4.64
C LEU A 101 -9.42 3.66 -5.81
N PHE A 102 -8.22 3.25 -6.18
CA PHE A 102 -7.52 3.81 -7.34
C PHE A 102 -8.17 3.43 -8.67
N PHE A 103 -8.68 2.22 -8.82
CA PHE A 103 -9.47 1.84 -10.00
C PHE A 103 -10.76 2.65 -10.08
N ALA A 104 -11.49 2.77 -8.97
CA ALA A 104 -12.69 3.60 -8.91
C ALA A 104 -12.38 5.05 -9.31
N PHE A 105 -11.23 5.58 -8.90
CA PHE A 105 -10.77 6.91 -9.30
C PHE A 105 -10.53 7.01 -10.81
N CYS A 106 -9.77 6.07 -11.39
CA CYS A 106 -9.49 6.06 -12.83
C CYS A 106 -10.79 5.93 -13.65
N PHE A 107 -11.69 5.02 -13.29
CA PHE A 107 -12.99 4.87 -13.97
C PHE A 107 -13.88 6.10 -13.82
N ALA A 108 -13.91 6.74 -12.66
CA ALA A 108 -14.69 7.96 -12.44
C ALA A 108 -14.20 9.12 -13.33
N VAL A 109 -12.88 9.23 -13.54
CA VAL A 109 -12.29 10.21 -14.45
C VAL A 109 -12.60 9.85 -15.91
N LEU A 110 -12.45 8.57 -16.30
CA LEU A 110 -12.68 8.10 -17.67
C LEU A 110 -14.15 8.20 -18.12
N MET A 111 -15.11 7.95 -17.22
CA MET A 111 -16.55 8.05 -17.52
C MET A 111 -17.06 9.49 -17.62
N GLY A 112 -16.20 10.51 -17.53
CA GLY A 112 -16.63 11.91 -17.66
C GLY A 112 -17.57 12.39 -16.54
N TRP A 113 -17.61 11.69 -15.39
CA TRP A 113 -18.43 12.10 -14.22
C TRP A 113 -18.03 13.47 -13.65
N TYR A 114 -16.96 14.07 -14.18
CA TYR A 114 -16.49 15.39 -13.81
C TYR A 114 -17.44 16.53 -14.22
N GLU A 115 -18.24 16.36 -15.29
CA GLU A 115 -19.16 17.39 -15.79
C GLU A 115 -20.51 17.43 -15.04
N ASN A 116 -20.92 16.35 -14.38
CA ASN A 116 -22.24 16.25 -13.77
C ASN A 116 -22.22 16.61 -12.27
N LYS A 117 -22.88 17.73 -11.89
CA LYS A 117 -22.94 18.27 -10.52
C LYS A 117 -23.51 17.30 -9.47
N LYS A 118 -24.23 16.24 -9.89
CA LYS A 118 -24.95 15.31 -9.00
C LYS A 118 -24.03 14.36 -8.21
N HIS A 119 -22.77 14.18 -8.60
CA HIS A 119 -21.82 13.27 -7.92
C HIS A 119 -20.62 13.99 -7.26
N GLN A 120 -20.78 15.27 -6.93
CA GLN A 120 -19.71 16.14 -6.44
C GLN A 120 -19.08 15.66 -5.13
N ILE A 121 -19.83 15.00 -4.24
CA ILE A 121 -19.32 14.49 -2.95
C ILE A 121 -18.41 13.29 -3.17
N LEU A 122 -18.82 12.32 -4.00
CA LEU A 122 -18.00 11.15 -4.33
C LEU A 122 -16.74 11.57 -5.08
N ARG A 123 -16.85 12.57 -5.97
CA ARG A 123 -15.71 13.20 -6.65
C ARG A 123 -14.73 13.83 -5.66
N LEU A 124 -15.22 14.54 -4.65
CA LEU A 124 -14.38 15.18 -3.64
C LEU A 124 -13.65 14.14 -2.80
N VAL A 125 -14.37 13.14 -2.27
CA VAL A 125 -13.78 12.09 -1.43
C VAL A 125 -12.69 11.32 -2.18
N LEU A 126 -12.95 10.96 -3.44
CA LEU A 126 -12.03 10.15 -4.24
C LEU A 126 -10.83 10.95 -4.79
N HIS A 127 -11.02 12.25 -5.02
CA HIS A 127 -9.95 13.18 -5.40
C HIS A 127 -9.03 13.47 -4.23
N TYR A 128 -9.55 13.61 -3.01
CA TYR A 128 -8.77 13.96 -1.82
C TYR A 128 -8.13 12.76 -1.11
N TYR A 129 -8.46 11.52 -1.47
CA TYR A 129 -7.86 10.33 -0.87
C TYR A 129 -6.37 10.20 -1.25
N PRO A 130 -5.43 10.37 -0.30
CA PRO A 130 -4.00 10.46 -0.60
C PRO A 130 -3.26 9.11 -0.56
N GLY A 131 -3.99 8.02 -0.29
CA GLY A 131 -3.42 6.69 -0.08
C GLY A 131 -3.01 6.48 1.39
N VAL A 132 -3.62 5.48 2.03
CA VAL A 132 -3.28 5.07 3.40
C VAL A 132 -1.95 4.31 3.42
N LEU A 133 -1.62 3.56 2.36
CA LEU A 133 -0.37 2.79 2.29
C LEU A 133 0.87 3.66 2.31
N LEU A 134 0.80 4.88 1.75
CA LEU A 134 1.93 5.79 1.76
C LEU A 134 2.36 6.14 3.19
N PHE A 135 1.42 6.31 4.12
CA PHE A 135 1.74 6.54 5.54
C PHE A 135 2.50 5.36 6.16
N LEU A 136 2.14 4.12 5.78
CA LEU A 136 2.85 2.91 6.19
C LEU A 136 4.29 2.89 5.65
N VAL A 137 4.48 3.28 4.38
CA VAL A 137 5.82 3.35 3.78
C VAL A 137 6.67 4.44 4.44
N LEU A 138 6.09 5.60 4.73
CA LEU A 138 6.78 6.68 5.45
C LEU A 138 7.18 6.27 6.87
N PHE A 139 6.31 5.54 7.58
CA PHE A 139 6.63 5.01 8.90
C PHE A 139 7.77 3.98 8.82
N TYR A 140 7.71 3.05 7.87
CA TYR A 140 8.77 2.08 7.64
C TYR A 140 10.11 2.75 7.33
N GLY A 141 10.12 3.73 6.43
CA GLY A 141 11.33 4.50 6.10
C GLY A 141 11.89 5.28 7.30
N LEU A 142 11.02 5.86 8.14
CA LEU A 142 11.44 6.54 9.36
C LEU A 142 12.10 5.59 10.36
N THR A 143 11.56 4.38 10.54
CA THR A 143 12.18 3.37 11.40
C THR A 143 13.55 2.96 10.85
N GLN A 144 13.69 2.72 9.54
CA GLN A 144 14.99 2.43 8.94
C GLN A 144 16.01 3.56 9.15
N ALA A 145 15.60 4.81 8.94
CA ALA A 145 16.46 5.97 9.14
C ALA A 145 16.92 6.12 10.60
N ALA A 146 16.02 5.88 11.57
CA ALA A 146 16.33 5.94 12.99
C ALA A 146 17.41 4.91 13.40
N PHE A 147 17.45 3.74 12.75
CA PHE A 147 18.47 2.73 13.02
C PHE A 147 19.78 2.95 12.28
N THR A 148 19.75 3.48 11.06
CA THR A 148 20.97 3.72 10.29
C THR A 148 21.76 4.88 10.90
N CYS A 149 21.06 5.86 11.47
CA CYS A 149 21.65 7.03 12.07
C CYS A 149 21.66 6.96 13.61
N THR A 150 22.37 5.98 14.17
CA THR A 150 22.61 5.92 15.62
C THR A 150 23.59 7.02 16.05
N GLY A 151 23.20 7.87 17.00
CA GLY A 151 24.10 8.87 17.61
C GLY A 151 23.66 10.33 17.48
N PHE A 152 22.58 10.63 16.75
CA PHE A 152 21.99 11.97 16.71
C PHE A 152 20.73 12.06 17.57
N ASN A 153 20.35 13.29 17.94
CA ASN A 153 19.06 13.55 18.57
C ASN A 153 17.91 13.07 17.66
N PHE A 154 17.01 12.27 18.22
CA PHE A 154 15.91 11.67 17.47
C PHE A 154 14.99 12.70 16.79
N LEU A 155 14.77 13.85 17.43
CA LEU A 155 14.01 14.95 16.83
C LEU A 155 14.71 15.50 15.57
N THR A 156 16.03 15.71 15.65
CA THR A 156 16.83 16.17 14.50
C THR A 156 16.78 15.17 13.36
N MET A 157 16.82 13.88 13.65
CA MET A 157 16.67 12.81 12.66
C MET A 157 15.30 12.81 12.00
N ALA A 158 14.22 12.96 12.77
CA ALA A 158 12.86 13.04 12.23
C ALA A 158 12.67 14.26 11.32
N ILE A 159 13.23 15.42 11.70
CA ILE A 159 13.18 16.64 10.88
C ILE A 159 13.98 16.47 9.59
N LEU A 160 15.19 15.89 9.65
CA LEU A 160 16.00 15.59 8.47
C LEU A 160 15.27 14.63 7.52
N TYR A 161 14.70 13.55 8.06
CA TYR A 161 13.91 12.60 7.27
C TYR A 161 12.67 13.26 6.63
N ALA A 162 11.95 14.10 7.37
CA ALA A 162 10.80 14.81 6.81
C ALA A 162 11.23 15.77 5.68
N SER A 163 12.35 16.48 5.87
CA SER A 163 12.91 17.39 4.86
C SER A 163 13.32 16.64 3.58
N THR A 164 14.00 15.49 3.72
CA THR A 164 14.40 14.67 2.57
C THR A 164 13.20 14.10 1.82
N VAL A 165 12.17 13.63 2.54
CA VAL A 165 10.92 13.14 1.94
C VAL A 165 10.25 14.24 1.13
N ILE A 166 10.06 15.44 1.70
CA ILE A 166 9.45 16.57 0.97
C ILE A 166 10.24 16.90 -0.29
N LEU A 167 11.56 17.03 -0.18
CA LEU A 167 12.43 17.36 -1.30
C LEU A 167 12.33 16.30 -2.41
N SER A 168 12.44 15.02 -2.05
CA SER A 168 12.33 13.91 -3.00
C SER A 168 10.96 13.88 -3.69
N MET A 169 9.88 14.14 -2.95
CA MET A 169 8.53 14.05 -3.47
C MET A 169 8.22 15.21 -4.42
N VAL A 170 8.65 16.44 -4.09
CA VAL A 170 8.54 17.60 -4.98
C VAL A 170 9.32 17.37 -6.27
N LEU A 171 10.57 16.91 -6.17
CA LEU A 171 11.40 16.60 -7.34
C LEU A 171 10.76 15.52 -8.21
N ALA A 172 10.23 14.45 -7.60
CA ALA A 172 9.59 13.35 -8.32
C ALA A 172 8.29 13.80 -9.02
N ILE A 173 7.48 14.64 -8.39
CA ILE A 173 6.26 15.20 -9.02
C ILE A 173 6.64 16.03 -10.25
N ILE A 174 7.67 16.87 -10.15
CA ILE A 174 8.16 17.69 -11.27
C ILE A 174 8.68 16.78 -12.39
N ALA A 175 9.44 15.74 -12.04
CA ALA A 175 9.95 14.76 -13.00
C ALA A 175 8.81 14.07 -13.76
N ILE A 176 7.78 13.57 -13.06
CA ILE A 176 6.62 12.93 -13.71
C ILE A 176 5.85 13.92 -14.59
N LYS A 177 5.64 15.16 -14.15
CA LYS A 177 4.96 16.18 -14.98
C LYS A 177 5.73 16.52 -16.24
N LYS A 178 7.07 16.45 -16.18
CA LYS A 178 7.95 16.70 -17.32
C LYS A 178 8.01 15.50 -18.27
N SER A 179 8.11 14.28 -17.75
CA SER A 179 8.20 13.05 -18.54
C SER A 179 6.87 12.66 -19.17
N LEU A 180 5.75 12.93 -18.51
CA LEU A 180 4.40 12.56 -18.93
C LEU A 180 3.49 13.80 -18.91
N PRO A 181 3.57 14.67 -19.93
CA PRO A 181 2.78 15.90 -19.97
C PRO A 181 1.28 15.63 -20.14
N ASP A 182 0.92 14.58 -20.88
CA ASP A 182 -0.46 14.24 -21.21
C ASP A 182 -1.23 13.73 -20.00
N PHE A 183 -2.45 14.25 -19.82
CA PHE A 183 -3.29 13.90 -18.69
C PHE A 183 -3.78 12.45 -18.76
N ASP A 184 -4.22 12.02 -19.94
CA ASP A 184 -4.78 10.68 -20.14
C ASP A 184 -3.70 9.60 -19.97
N LEU A 185 -2.50 9.82 -20.52
CA LEU A 185 -1.38 8.90 -20.37
C LEU A 185 -0.96 8.73 -18.89
N ARG A 186 -0.93 9.82 -18.11
CA ARG A 186 -0.68 9.71 -16.66
C ARG A 186 -1.73 8.86 -15.96
N LEU A 187 -3.00 8.94 -16.39
CA LEU A 187 -4.12 8.19 -15.79
C LEU A 187 -4.01 6.70 -16.10
N GLU A 188 -3.66 6.36 -17.33
CA GLU A 188 -3.41 4.98 -17.76
C GLU A 188 -2.24 4.36 -16.99
N ILE A 189 -1.13 5.09 -16.84
CA ILE A 189 0.03 4.62 -16.09
C ILE A 189 -0.33 4.43 -14.61
N HIS A 190 -1.08 5.37 -14.01
CA HIS A 190 -1.57 5.22 -12.64
C HIS A 190 -2.44 3.95 -12.47
N PHE A 191 -3.30 3.67 -13.45
CA PHE A 191 -4.13 2.47 -13.47
C PHE A 191 -3.28 1.19 -13.54
N ILE A 192 -2.31 1.14 -14.47
CA ILE A 192 -1.42 -0.01 -14.65
C ILE A 192 -0.56 -0.25 -13.40
N VAL A 193 0.01 0.81 -12.82
CA VAL A 193 0.81 0.69 -11.58
C VAL A 193 -0.05 0.17 -10.42
N SER A 194 -1.27 0.69 -10.26
CA SER A 194 -2.21 0.22 -9.22
C SER A 194 -2.60 -1.26 -9.42
N LEU A 195 -2.66 -1.72 -10.67
CA LEU A 195 -2.91 -3.12 -11.02
C LEU A 195 -1.72 -4.02 -10.67
N ILE A 196 -0.50 -3.59 -10.99
CA ILE A 196 0.71 -4.33 -10.61
C ILE A 196 0.85 -4.41 -9.08
N ILE A 197 0.57 -3.32 -8.35
CA ILE A 197 0.57 -3.30 -6.88
C ILE A 197 -0.43 -4.33 -6.31
N CYS A 198 -1.63 -4.40 -6.88
CA CYS A 198 -2.65 -5.36 -6.46
C CYS A 198 -2.15 -6.80 -6.64
N ILE A 199 -1.61 -7.11 -7.82
CA ILE A 199 -1.08 -8.45 -8.14
C ILE A 199 0.09 -8.80 -7.21
N LEU A 200 1.05 -7.89 -7.03
CA LEU A 200 2.18 -8.11 -6.11
C LEU A 200 1.70 -8.28 -4.67
N GLY A 201 0.72 -7.49 -4.23
CA GLY A 201 0.06 -7.58 -2.93
C GLY A 201 -0.56 -8.95 -2.67
N LEU A 202 -1.17 -9.56 -3.69
CA LEU A 202 -1.68 -10.92 -3.61
C LEU A 202 -0.55 -11.95 -3.57
N ILE A 203 0.46 -11.81 -4.44
CA ILE A 203 1.60 -12.74 -4.51
C ILE A 203 2.36 -12.80 -3.18
N ILE A 204 2.60 -11.65 -2.52
CA ILE A 204 3.32 -11.65 -1.23
C ILE A 204 2.59 -12.42 -0.14
N THR A 205 1.26 -12.57 -0.24
CA THR A 205 0.46 -13.30 0.75
C THR A 205 0.22 -14.76 0.44
N VAL A 206 0.60 -15.23 -0.75
CA VAL A 206 0.58 -16.66 -1.03
C VAL A 206 1.78 -17.27 -0.30
N ASP A 207 1.58 -17.61 0.97
CA ASP A 207 2.45 -18.53 1.67
C ASP A 207 2.38 -19.87 0.94
N GLY A 208 3.53 -20.39 0.49
CA GLY A 208 3.65 -21.66 -0.24
C GLY A 208 3.10 -22.87 0.52
N ASN A 209 2.66 -22.69 1.78
CA ASN A 209 1.76 -23.60 2.48
C ASN A 209 0.29 -23.49 2.01
N ILE A 210 0.05 -23.60 0.70
CA ILE A 210 -1.16 -24.25 0.18
C ILE A 210 -1.03 -25.78 0.33
N VAL A 211 -0.58 -26.22 1.50
CA VAL A 211 -0.90 -27.54 1.99
C VAL A 211 -1.95 -27.24 3.02
N TYR A 212 -3.19 -27.64 2.72
CA TYR A 212 -4.31 -27.74 3.65
C TYR A 212 -3.83 -28.30 4.98
N LYS A 213 -3.27 -27.46 5.85
CA LYS A 213 -3.23 -27.75 7.27
C LYS A 213 -4.67 -27.59 7.64
N THR A 214 -5.33 -28.73 7.80
CA THR A 214 -6.55 -28.85 8.57
C THR A 214 -6.23 -28.32 9.97
N SER A 215 -6.16 -27.00 10.13
CA SER A 215 -6.45 -26.42 11.42
C SER A 215 -7.90 -26.82 11.64
N ASN A 216 -8.13 -27.57 12.70
CA ASN A 216 -9.47 -27.81 13.22
C ASN A 216 -10.01 -26.49 13.79
N GLU A 217 -10.03 -25.42 13.00
CA GLU A 217 -10.81 -24.24 13.28
C GLU A 217 -12.24 -24.60 12.91
N THR A 218 -13.02 -24.90 13.95
CA THR A 218 -14.46 -25.01 13.87
C THR A 218 -15.01 -23.86 13.05
N LEU A 219 -15.83 -24.15 12.04
CA LEU A 219 -16.47 -23.15 11.17
C LEU A 219 -17.05 -22.03 12.03
N ASN A 220 -16.34 -20.90 12.09
CA ASN A 220 -16.74 -19.76 12.88
C ASN A 220 -17.82 -19.03 12.09
N PHE A 221 -19.06 -19.52 12.19
CA PHE A 221 -20.23 -19.00 11.50
C PHE A 221 -20.39 -17.48 11.70
N ARG A 222 -19.88 -16.94 12.81
CA ARG A 222 -19.83 -15.49 13.07
C ARG A 222 -18.97 -14.72 12.06
N ASN A 223 -17.80 -15.26 11.68
CA ASN A 223 -16.91 -14.60 10.73
C ASN A 223 -17.46 -14.70 9.31
N ILE A 224 -18.08 -15.84 8.97
CA ILE A 224 -18.79 -16.04 7.69
C ILE A 224 -20.00 -15.10 7.60
N LEU A 225 -20.76 -14.95 8.69
CA LEU A 225 -21.89 -14.03 8.75
C LEU A 225 -21.42 -12.57 8.65
N LEU A 226 -20.29 -12.22 9.25
CA LEU A 226 -19.71 -10.88 9.15
C LEU A 226 -19.25 -10.55 7.73
N THR A 227 -18.56 -11.47 7.04
CA THR A 227 -18.14 -11.25 5.65
C THR A 227 -19.33 -11.24 4.69
N ALA A 228 -20.31 -12.13 4.88
CA ALA A 228 -21.56 -12.11 4.12
C ALA A 228 -22.37 -10.82 4.38
N GLY A 229 -22.43 -10.36 5.63
CA GLY A 229 -23.08 -9.11 6.01
C GLY A 229 -22.39 -7.88 5.43
N LEU A 230 -21.05 -7.86 5.42
CA LEU A 230 -20.28 -6.80 4.80
C LEU A 230 -20.52 -6.75 3.28
N PHE A 231 -20.55 -7.91 2.62
CA PHE A 231 -20.89 -8.00 1.20
C PHE A 231 -22.30 -7.47 0.91
N LEU A 232 -23.29 -7.88 1.72
CA LEU A 232 -24.68 -7.41 1.60
C LEU A 232 -24.79 -5.90 1.81
N LEU A 233 -24.01 -5.33 2.74
CA LEU A 233 -23.97 -3.90 2.99
C LEU A 233 -23.43 -3.14 1.78
N PHE A 234 -22.29 -3.55 1.21
CA PHE A 234 -21.76 -2.94 -0.01
C PHE A 234 -22.71 -3.09 -1.19
N PHE A 235 -23.37 -4.24 -1.32
CA PHE A 235 -24.36 -4.49 -2.36
C PHE A 235 -25.59 -3.57 -2.22
N LEU A 236 -26.10 -3.41 -1.00
CA LEU A 236 -27.22 -2.50 -0.72
C LEU A 236 -26.84 -1.04 -0.95
N VAL A 237 -25.65 -0.62 -0.55
CA VAL A 237 -25.13 0.74 -0.86
C VAL A 237 -25.08 0.95 -2.38
N GLY A 238 -24.63 -0.06 -3.14
CA GLY A 238 -24.65 -0.05 -4.60
C GLY A 238 -26.06 0.04 -5.18
N CYS A 239 -27.00 -0.78 -4.71
CA CYS A 239 -28.40 -0.80 -5.15
C CYS A 239 -29.14 0.50 -4.82
N ILE A 240 -28.95 1.04 -3.62
CA ILE A 240 -29.56 2.31 -3.18
C ILE A 240 -28.95 3.45 -3.99
N GLY A 241 -27.63 3.44 -4.21
CA GLY A 241 -26.95 4.38 -5.10
C GLY A 241 -27.52 4.35 -6.52
N ASN A 242 -27.80 3.17 -7.06
CA ASN A 242 -28.44 3.02 -8.36
C ASN A 242 -29.88 3.55 -8.34
N LYS A 243 -30.72 3.13 -7.38
CA LYS A 243 -32.12 3.59 -7.26
C LYS A 243 -32.24 5.11 -7.13
N ILE A 244 -31.36 5.75 -6.36
CA ILE A 244 -31.32 7.22 -6.21
C ILE A 244 -30.91 7.89 -7.53
N LYS A 245 -29.99 7.29 -8.28
CA LYS A 245 -29.56 7.79 -9.60
C LYS A 245 -30.70 7.78 -10.62
N TRP A 246 -31.54 6.74 -10.63
CA TRP A 246 -32.73 6.67 -11.49
C TRP A 246 -33.79 7.70 -11.10
N LYS A 247 -34.04 7.89 -9.80
CA LYS A 247 -35.02 8.88 -9.31
C LYS A 247 -34.64 10.35 -9.56
N LEU A 248 -33.35 10.64 -9.72
CA LEU A 248 -32.85 11.99 -9.99
C LEU A 248 -32.71 12.31 -11.49
N THR A 249 -32.83 11.32 -12.39
CA THR A 249 -32.64 11.49 -13.85
C THR A 249 -33.96 11.57 -14.61
N GLN A 250 -35.08 11.54 -13.89
CA GLN A 250 -36.44 11.77 -14.38
C GLN A 250 -36.91 13.15 -13.92
#